data_AF-A0AAV5A8X9-F1
#
_entry.id   AF-A0AAV5A8X9-F1
#
_cell.length_a   1.000
_cell.length_b   1.000
_cell.length_c   1.000
_cell.angle_alpha   90.00
_cell.angle_beta   90.00
_cell.angle_gamma   90.00
#
_symmetry.space_group_name_H-M   'P 1'
#
loop_
_entity.id
_entity.type
_entity.pdbx_description
1 polymer ?
#
loop_
_entity_poly.entity_id
_entity_poly.type
_entity_poly.pdbx_seq_one_letter_code
_entity_poly.pdbx_strand_id
1 'polypeptide(L)'
;MVTIHGLVKKNGERVPQTFQRTVSKLGDVCEFDPAVALEWAKSEHIPSRPPSKLPPPGNEHLSVALGQTIGNGRVGTVHPIKLYTHETDLPPLVVKISRYKSSESIEKEAWCYEELEQVQGIAVPRCYGLFQVRVEEDMEVLTWTDPRYVKRQKFDPWGRPIEETGDPTLLSILVLERLGERMALRQPDYTAIKYSILFFIHAIHLTYLLSAELMYMKCTMT
;
A
#
# COMPACT_ATOMS: atom_id res chain seq x y z
N MET A 1 11.09 -7.49 -11.16
CA MET A 1 11.17 -8.24 -9.89
C MET A 1 11.74 -7.35 -8.79
N VAL A 2 11.50 -7.67 -7.51
CA VAL A 2 12.10 -6.94 -6.37
C VAL A 2 12.67 -7.94 -5.39
N THR A 3 13.94 -7.82 -5.00
CA THR A 3 14.55 -8.61 -3.93
C THR A 3 14.85 -7.73 -2.73
N ILE A 4 14.26 -8.06 -1.58
CA ILE A 4 14.46 -7.35 -0.33
C ILE A 4 15.35 -8.17 0.59
N HIS A 5 16.47 -7.59 0.98
CA HIS A 5 17.45 -8.24 1.86
C HIS A 5 17.10 -8.03 3.32
N GLY A 6 17.10 -9.12 4.09
CA GLY A 6 16.93 -9.10 5.54
C GLY A 6 15.52 -8.79 6.03
N LEU A 7 14.51 -8.95 5.17
CA LEU A 7 13.09 -8.87 5.54
C LEU A 7 12.59 -10.15 6.22
N VAL A 8 13.13 -11.29 5.81
CA VAL A 8 12.71 -12.62 6.27
C VAL A 8 13.88 -13.30 7.00
N LYS A 9 13.58 -14.08 8.03
CA LYS A 9 14.53 -15.05 8.61
C LYS A 9 14.07 -16.47 8.31
N LYS A 10 15.04 -17.36 8.08
CA LYS A 10 14.84 -18.81 8.01
C LYS A 10 15.87 -19.45 8.93
N ASN A 11 15.44 -20.28 9.89
CA ASN A 11 16.33 -20.87 10.90
C ASN A 11 17.20 -19.85 11.67
N GLY A 12 16.64 -18.66 11.95
CA GLY A 12 17.34 -17.58 12.66
C GLY A 12 18.25 -16.70 11.78
N GLU A 13 18.56 -17.14 10.55
CA GLU A 13 19.39 -16.39 9.61
C GLU A 13 18.55 -15.51 8.70
N ARG A 14 19.03 -14.30 8.40
CA ARG A 14 18.35 -13.39 7.47
C ARG A 14 18.57 -13.84 6.04
N VAL A 15 17.48 -14.02 5.31
CA VAL A 15 17.50 -14.45 3.90
C VAL A 15 16.91 -13.38 2.98
N PRO A 16 17.42 -13.23 1.75
CA PRO A 16 16.81 -12.35 0.76
C PRO A 16 15.49 -12.93 0.27
N GLN A 17 14.46 -12.09 0.14
CA GLN A 17 13.17 -12.49 -0.39
C GLN A 17 12.89 -11.81 -1.72
N THR A 18 12.57 -12.59 -2.74
CA THR A 18 12.30 -12.10 -4.10
C THR A 18 10.82 -12.14 -4.41
N PHE A 19 10.29 -10.99 -4.84
CA PHE A 19 8.89 -10.74 -5.14
C PHE A 19 8.69 -10.64 -6.65
N GLN A 20 7.62 -11.27 -7.11
CA GLN A 20 7.18 -11.23 -8.50
C GLN A 20 6.14 -10.15 -8.67
N ARG A 21 6.22 -9.41 -9.78
CA ARG A 21 5.21 -8.40 -10.09
C ARG A 21 3.90 -9.11 -10.37
N THR A 22 2.81 -8.64 -9.78
CA THR A 22 1.47 -9.15 -10.04
C THR A 22 0.58 -8.00 -10.50
N VAL A 23 -0.46 -8.34 -11.24
CA VAL A 23 -1.52 -7.39 -11.62
C VAL A 23 -2.55 -7.44 -10.51
N SER A 24 -2.98 -6.29 -10.00
CA SER A 24 -4.09 -6.27 -9.04
C SER A 24 -5.33 -6.84 -9.72
N LYS A 25 -5.91 -7.88 -9.13
CA LYS A 25 -7.16 -8.42 -9.64
C LYS A 25 -8.26 -7.42 -9.31
N LEU A 26 -9.12 -7.19 -10.29
CA LEU A 26 -10.36 -6.44 -10.13
C LEU A 26 -11.36 -7.11 -9.15
N GLY A 27 -11.02 -8.27 -8.61
CA GLY A 27 -11.94 -9.15 -7.88
C GLY A 27 -12.48 -8.51 -6.60
N ASP A 28 -13.79 -8.33 -6.55
CA ASP A 28 -14.63 -8.03 -5.37
C ASP A 28 -14.07 -6.93 -4.45
N VAL A 29 -13.44 -5.91 -5.06
CA VAL A 29 -12.71 -4.85 -4.34
C VAL A 29 -13.63 -4.01 -3.45
N CYS A 30 -14.92 -4.02 -3.74
CA CYS A 30 -15.92 -3.39 -2.92
C CYS A 30 -16.95 -4.43 -2.46
N GLU A 31 -16.75 -4.98 -1.25
CA GLU A 31 -17.90 -5.35 -0.41
C GLU A 31 -18.63 -4.05 -0.06
N PHE A 32 -19.32 -3.48 -1.05
CA PHE A 32 -20.33 -2.49 -0.78
C PHE A 32 -21.41 -3.16 0.06
N ASP A 33 -22.12 -2.36 0.86
CA ASP A 33 -23.47 -2.75 1.26
C ASP A 33 -24.19 -3.24 -0.01
N PRO A 34 -24.71 -4.49 -0.05
CA PRO A 34 -25.40 -5.01 -1.21
C PRO A 34 -26.49 -4.08 -1.73
N ALA A 35 -27.10 -3.26 -0.85
CA ALA A 35 -28.06 -2.24 -1.24
C ALA A 35 -27.43 -1.11 -2.08
N VAL A 36 -26.25 -0.61 -1.68
CA VAL A 36 -25.51 0.46 -2.40
C VAL A 36 -24.91 -0.10 -3.70
N ALA A 37 -24.33 -1.29 -3.65
CA ALA A 37 -23.82 -1.98 -4.84
C ALA A 37 -24.94 -2.22 -5.86
N LEU A 38 -26.12 -2.66 -5.41
CA LEU A 38 -27.27 -2.91 -6.28
C LEU A 38 -27.84 -1.62 -6.88
N GLU A 39 -27.82 -0.50 -6.15
CA GLU A 39 -28.23 0.80 -6.67
C GLU A 39 -27.25 1.33 -7.73
N TRP A 40 -25.94 1.17 -7.50
CA TRP A 40 -24.89 1.57 -8.44
C TRP A 40 -24.81 0.66 -9.67
N ALA A 41 -24.96 -0.66 -9.49
CA ALA A 41 -25.00 -1.63 -10.58
C ALA A 41 -26.23 -1.47 -11.47
N LYS A 42 -27.32 -0.88 -10.96
CA LYS A 42 -28.49 -0.47 -11.75
C LYS A 42 -28.24 0.80 -12.56
N SER A 43 -27.20 1.58 -12.25
CA SER A 43 -26.77 2.68 -13.11
C SER A 43 -25.93 2.08 -14.25
N GLU A 44 -26.45 2.13 -15.48
CA GLU A 44 -25.80 1.59 -16.69
C GLU A 44 -24.53 2.37 -17.11
N HIS A 45 -23.88 3.08 -16.19
CA HIS A 45 -22.91 4.13 -16.49
C HIS A 45 -21.64 4.04 -15.64
N ILE A 46 -21.23 2.86 -15.16
CA ILE A 46 -19.84 2.73 -14.71
C ILE A 46 -18.99 2.87 -15.98
N PRO A 47 -18.25 3.98 -16.17
CA PRO A 47 -17.43 4.13 -17.35
C PRO A 47 -16.39 3.02 -17.35
N SER A 48 -16.18 2.40 -18.50
CA SER A 48 -15.09 1.44 -18.65
C SER A 48 -13.79 2.14 -18.26
N ARG A 49 -12.95 1.42 -17.50
CA ARG A 49 -11.63 1.93 -17.12
C ARG A 49 -10.89 2.36 -18.40
N PRO A 50 -10.44 3.63 -18.50
CA PRO A 50 -9.62 4.04 -19.62
C PRO A 50 -8.38 3.14 -19.70
N PRO A 51 -7.92 2.76 -20.90
CA PRO A 51 -6.71 1.96 -21.03
C PRO A 51 -5.54 2.69 -20.37
N SER A 52 -4.71 1.96 -19.63
CA SER A 52 -3.50 2.52 -19.02
C SER A 52 -2.61 3.12 -20.10
N LYS A 53 -2.07 4.31 -19.83
CA LYS A 53 -1.08 4.98 -20.69
C LYS A 53 0.35 4.68 -20.24
N LEU A 54 0.52 3.94 -19.14
CA LEU A 54 1.83 3.51 -18.68
C LEU A 54 2.47 2.55 -19.70
N PRO A 55 3.80 2.61 -19.86
CA PRO A 55 4.49 1.59 -20.62
C PRO A 55 4.22 0.20 -20.03
N PRO A 56 4.26 -0.86 -20.85
CA PRO A 56 4.20 -2.21 -20.35
C PRO A 56 5.24 -2.43 -19.24
N PRO A 57 4.95 -3.31 -18.26
CA PRO A 57 5.88 -3.58 -17.19
C PRO A 57 7.24 -4.05 -17.74
N GLY A 58 8.30 -3.35 -17.36
CA GLY A 58 9.66 -3.76 -17.72
C GLY A 58 10.13 -4.99 -16.93
N ASN A 59 11.25 -5.58 -17.39
CA ASN A 59 11.88 -6.73 -16.74
C ASN A 59 12.98 -6.35 -15.73
N GLU A 60 12.93 -5.11 -15.23
CA GLU A 60 13.93 -4.62 -14.28
C GLU A 60 13.89 -5.37 -12.95
N HIS A 61 15.08 -5.58 -12.38
CA HIS A 61 15.25 -6.24 -11.09
C HIS A 61 15.84 -5.27 -10.07
N LEU A 62 15.03 -4.92 -9.07
CA LEU A 62 15.48 -4.08 -7.95
C LEU A 62 15.98 -4.95 -6.80
N SER A 63 17.24 -4.79 -6.42
CA SER A 63 17.84 -5.43 -5.24
C SER A 63 18.04 -4.38 -4.15
N VAL A 64 17.38 -4.54 -2.99
CA VAL A 64 17.25 -3.45 -2.01
C VAL A 64 17.39 -3.89 -0.56
N ALA A 65 17.83 -2.97 0.30
CA ALA A 65 17.77 -3.09 1.76
C ALA A 65 16.68 -2.17 2.33
N LEU A 66 16.00 -2.63 3.39
CA LEU A 66 15.03 -1.80 4.11
C LEU A 66 15.72 -0.83 5.07
N GLY A 67 15.30 0.42 5.03
CA GLY A 67 15.58 1.39 6.09
C GLY A 67 14.58 1.32 7.24
N GLN A 68 14.73 2.27 8.16
CA GLN A 68 13.83 2.38 9.32
C GLN A 68 12.41 2.72 8.88
N THR A 69 11.42 2.09 9.50
CA THR A 69 9.99 2.34 9.24
C THR A 69 9.65 3.83 9.38
N ILE A 70 9.06 4.41 8.35
CA ILE A 70 8.60 5.81 8.32
C ILE A 70 7.08 5.95 8.37
N GLY A 71 6.35 4.87 8.05
CA GLY A 71 4.89 4.84 8.08
C GLY A 71 4.38 3.54 8.67
N ASN A 72 3.28 3.61 9.40
CA ASN A 72 2.66 2.46 10.03
C ASN A 72 1.14 2.62 9.99
N GLY A 73 0.54 1.95 9.02
CA GLY A 73 -0.90 1.89 8.81
C GLY A 73 -1.52 0.58 9.30
N ARG A 74 -2.83 0.48 9.10
CA ARG A 74 -3.69 -0.68 9.35
C ARG A 74 -3.31 -1.84 8.46
N VAL A 75 -3.00 -1.60 7.19
CA VAL A 75 -2.78 -2.67 6.18
C VAL A 75 -1.30 -3.05 6.01
N GLY A 76 -0.39 -2.15 6.40
CA GLY A 76 1.04 -2.36 6.19
C GLY A 76 1.94 -1.34 6.89
N THR A 77 3.24 -1.58 6.78
CA THR A 77 4.31 -0.66 7.21
C THR A 77 5.05 -0.12 6.00
N VAL A 78 5.50 1.14 6.07
CA VAL A 78 6.21 1.81 4.98
C VAL A 78 7.67 2.01 5.39
N HIS A 79 8.57 1.58 4.51
CA HIS A 79 10.02 1.62 4.71
C HIS A 79 10.69 2.30 3.52
N PRO A 80 11.60 3.25 3.73
CA PRO A 80 12.49 3.71 2.68
C PRO A 80 13.39 2.55 2.26
N ILE A 81 13.77 2.50 0.98
CA ILE A 81 14.66 1.46 0.48
C ILE A 81 16.00 2.05 0.05
N LYS A 82 17.07 1.31 0.33
CA LYS A 82 18.41 1.59 -0.20
C LYS A 82 18.68 0.60 -1.32
N LEU A 83 18.94 1.11 -2.52
CA LEU A 83 19.32 0.29 -3.66
C LEU A 83 20.75 -0.24 -3.46
N TYR A 84 21.00 -1.51 -3.81
CA TYR A 84 22.36 -2.06 -3.83
C TYR A 84 23.11 -1.67 -5.11
N THR A 85 22.40 -1.35 -6.19
CA THR A 85 22.97 -0.86 -7.44
C THR A 85 22.95 0.68 -7.44
N HIS A 86 24.05 1.27 -7.89
CA HIS A 86 24.24 2.73 -7.92
C HIS A 86 23.77 3.38 -9.24
N GLU A 87 23.42 2.58 -10.25
CA GLU A 87 23.21 3.03 -11.63
C GLU A 87 21.74 3.17 -12.00
N THR A 88 20.95 3.85 -11.17
CA THR A 88 19.55 4.08 -11.53
C THR A 88 19.16 5.52 -11.26
N ASP A 89 18.70 6.23 -12.30
CA ASP A 89 18.03 7.54 -12.22
C ASP A 89 16.63 7.44 -11.59
N LEU A 90 16.45 6.50 -10.65
CA LEU A 90 15.20 6.31 -9.95
C LEU A 90 15.04 7.41 -8.89
N PRO A 91 13.82 7.97 -8.73
CA PRO A 91 13.55 8.83 -7.60
C PRO A 91 13.71 8.03 -6.30
N PRO A 92 13.87 8.69 -5.14
CA PRO A 92 13.86 8.01 -3.86
C PRO A 92 12.60 7.13 -3.73
N LEU A 93 12.77 5.87 -3.34
CA LEU A 93 11.68 4.90 -3.28
C LEU A 93 11.38 4.48 -1.83
N VAL A 94 10.15 4.03 -1.63
CA VAL A 94 9.70 3.33 -0.43
C VAL A 94 9.02 2.02 -0.82
N VAL A 95 8.99 1.09 0.11
CA VAL A 95 8.14 -0.09 0.03
C VAL A 95 7.10 -0.08 1.15
N LYS A 96 5.85 -0.31 0.78
CA LYS A 96 4.79 -0.65 1.73
C LYS A 96 4.69 -2.16 1.80
N ILE A 97 4.83 -2.74 2.98
CA ILE A 97 4.84 -4.18 3.21
C ILE A 97 3.54 -4.57 3.92
N SER A 98 2.84 -5.58 3.40
CA SER A 98 1.61 -6.06 4.02
C SER A 98 1.85 -6.56 5.43
N ARG A 99 0.88 -6.31 6.31
CA ARG A 99 0.77 -7.01 7.58
C ARG A 99 0.35 -8.46 7.35
N TYR A 100 0.50 -9.28 8.39
CA TYR A 100 0.01 -10.65 8.41
C TYR A 100 -1.42 -10.71 7.88
N LYS A 101 -1.67 -11.61 6.92
CA LYS A 101 -2.98 -11.81 6.28
C LYS A 101 -3.66 -10.55 5.70
N SER A 102 -2.90 -9.48 5.43
CA SER A 102 -3.42 -8.21 4.90
C SER A 102 -3.07 -7.99 3.42
N SER A 103 -2.63 -9.05 2.74
CA SER A 103 -2.14 -8.99 1.35
C SER A 103 -3.22 -8.60 0.34
N GLU A 104 -4.47 -8.96 0.58
CA GLU A 104 -5.62 -8.51 -0.21
C GLU A 104 -5.87 -7.00 -0.05
N SER A 105 -5.69 -6.45 1.15
CA SER A 105 -5.82 -5.01 1.36
C SER A 105 -4.75 -4.21 0.60
N ILE A 106 -3.54 -4.76 0.50
CA ILE A 106 -2.46 -4.18 -0.31
C ILE A 106 -2.78 -4.28 -1.82
N GLU A 107 -3.41 -5.37 -2.26
CA GLU A 107 -3.87 -5.52 -3.64
C GLU A 107 -4.97 -4.51 -3.99
N LYS A 108 -5.93 -4.29 -3.09
CA LYS A 108 -6.96 -3.24 -3.22
C LYS A 108 -6.35 -1.85 -3.31
N GLU A 109 -5.33 -1.56 -2.50
CA GLU A 109 -4.59 -0.30 -2.58
C GLU A 109 -3.82 -0.16 -3.90
N ALA A 110 -3.19 -1.24 -4.40
CA ALA A 110 -2.54 -1.24 -5.71
C ALA A 110 -3.53 -0.87 -6.82
N TRP A 111 -4.73 -1.43 -6.77
CA TRP A 111 -5.81 -1.12 -7.70
C TRP A 111 -6.22 0.36 -7.63
N CYS A 112 -6.31 0.94 -6.42
CA CYS A 112 -6.56 2.38 -6.30
C CYS A 112 -5.47 3.23 -7.00
N TYR A 113 -4.19 2.87 -6.88
CA TYR A 113 -3.13 3.58 -7.61
C TYR A 113 -3.31 3.45 -9.13
N GLU A 114 -3.70 2.27 -9.59
CA GLU A 114 -4.01 1.98 -10.99
C GLU A 114 -5.15 2.86 -11.55
N GLU A 115 -6.20 3.14 -10.77
CA GLU A 115 -7.26 4.09 -11.13
C GLU A 115 -6.79 5.55 -11.07
N LEU A 116 -5.86 5.86 -10.16
CA LEU A 116 -5.30 7.20 -9.95
C LEU A 116 -4.10 7.52 -10.87
N GLU A 117 -3.89 6.74 -11.94
CA GLU A 117 -2.74 6.86 -12.83
C GLU A 117 -2.47 8.31 -13.29
N GLN A 118 -3.53 9.04 -13.67
CA GLN A 118 -3.41 10.40 -14.21
C GLN A 118 -2.90 11.44 -13.21
N VAL A 119 -2.99 11.15 -11.91
CA VAL A 119 -2.61 12.08 -10.83
C VAL A 119 -1.40 11.60 -10.02
N GLN A 120 -0.82 10.46 -10.40
CA GLN A 120 0.43 9.96 -9.82
C GLN A 120 1.62 10.89 -10.14
N GLY A 121 2.45 11.15 -9.14
CA GLY A 121 3.56 12.09 -9.20
C GLY A 121 3.14 13.57 -9.10
N ILE A 122 1.84 13.84 -8.95
CA ILE A 122 1.30 15.19 -8.73
C ILE A 122 0.60 15.25 -7.37
N ALA A 123 -0.48 14.48 -7.20
CA ALA A 123 -1.31 14.47 -5.99
C ALA A 123 -1.11 13.22 -5.13
N VAL A 124 -0.70 12.10 -5.74
CA VAL A 124 -0.40 10.84 -5.06
C VAL A 124 0.97 10.31 -5.49
N PRO A 125 1.63 9.46 -4.69
CA PRO A 125 2.90 8.83 -5.10
C PRO A 125 2.77 8.08 -6.42
N ARG A 126 3.86 8.03 -7.20
CA ARG A 126 3.94 7.04 -8.28
C ARG A 126 4.02 5.63 -7.70
N CYS A 127 3.19 4.73 -8.19
CA CYS A 127 3.18 3.32 -7.85
C CYS A 127 3.82 2.52 -8.98
N TYR A 128 4.95 1.87 -8.68
CA TYR A 128 5.69 1.06 -9.65
C TYR A 128 5.14 -0.37 -9.77
N GLY A 129 4.27 -0.76 -8.84
CA GLY A 129 3.46 -1.95 -8.95
C GLY A 129 3.27 -2.70 -7.62
N LEU A 130 2.37 -3.68 -7.70
CA LEU A 130 2.18 -4.72 -6.71
C LEU A 130 3.17 -5.85 -6.95
N PHE A 131 3.82 -6.31 -5.89
CA PHE A 131 4.68 -7.47 -5.94
C PHE A 131 4.34 -8.44 -4.82
N GLN A 132 4.34 -9.73 -5.12
CA GLN A 132 3.88 -10.77 -4.21
C GLN A 132 4.86 -11.93 -4.17
N VAL A 133 4.86 -12.63 -3.03
CA VAL A 133 5.55 -13.90 -2.85
C VAL A 133 4.85 -14.75 -1.81
N ARG A 134 4.93 -16.08 -1.98
CA ARG A 134 4.57 -17.03 -0.94
C ARG A 134 5.78 -17.29 -0.04
N VAL A 135 5.58 -17.08 1.25
CA VAL A 135 6.55 -17.31 2.32
C VAL A 135 6.32 -18.71 2.88
N GLU A 136 7.40 -19.44 3.12
CA GLU A 136 7.34 -20.80 3.70
C GLU A 136 6.96 -20.76 5.18
N GLU A 137 6.42 -21.85 5.73
CA GLU A 137 5.96 -21.89 7.12
C GLU A 137 7.09 -21.72 8.15
N ASP A 138 8.33 -22.08 7.79
CA ASP A 138 9.52 -21.95 8.64
C ASP A 138 10.22 -20.58 8.51
N MET A 139 9.63 -19.68 7.72
CA MET A 139 10.12 -18.33 7.51
C MET A 139 9.41 -17.31 8.41
N GLU A 140 10.20 -16.48 9.08
CA GLU A 140 9.72 -15.38 9.92
C GLU A 140 9.82 -14.05 9.16
N VAL A 141 8.68 -13.42 8.86
CA VAL A 141 8.65 -12.06 8.31
C VAL A 141 8.81 -11.04 9.43
N LEU A 142 9.93 -10.31 9.45
CA LEU A 142 10.29 -9.43 10.58
C LEU A 142 9.31 -8.28 10.82
N THR A 143 8.60 -7.84 9.78
CA THR A 143 7.57 -6.79 9.92
C THR A 143 6.30 -7.29 10.60
N TRP A 144 6.09 -8.61 10.67
CA TRP A 144 4.92 -9.22 11.32
C TRP A 144 5.16 -9.48 12.81
N THR A 145 6.39 -9.77 13.21
CA THR A 145 6.74 -10.15 14.58
C THR A 145 7.16 -8.98 15.47
N ASP A 146 7.39 -7.79 14.90
CA ASP A 146 7.77 -6.61 15.66
C ASP A 146 6.67 -6.23 16.67
N PRO A 147 6.95 -6.25 17.99
CA PRO A 147 5.96 -5.94 19.03
C PRO A 147 5.34 -4.55 18.90
N ARG A 148 6.01 -3.61 18.22
CA ARG A 148 5.47 -2.28 17.91
C ARG A 148 4.26 -2.35 16.96
N TYR A 149 4.08 -3.48 16.27
CA TYR A 149 3.05 -3.68 15.24
C TYR A 149 2.01 -4.73 15.60
N VAL A 150 2.31 -5.69 16.47
CA VAL A 150 1.41 -6.79 16.88
C VAL A 150 0.26 -6.32 17.78
N LYS A 151 0.44 -5.27 18.60
CA LYS A 151 -0.52 -4.88 19.66
C LYS A 151 -1.73 -4.03 19.22
N ARG A 152 -2.08 -3.98 17.94
CA ARG A 152 -3.33 -3.34 17.52
C ARG A 152 -4.34 -4.42 17.17
N GLN A 153 -5.11 -4.85 18.16
CA GLN A 153 -6.38 -5.53 17.91
C GLN A 153 -7.25 -4.50 17.16
N LYS A 154 -7.43 -4.72 15.86
CA LYS A 154 -8.08 -3.73 15.00
C LYS A 154 -9.57 -3.92 15.20
N PHE A 155 -10.24 -2.86 15.63
CA PHE A 155 -11.67 -2.74 15.44
C PHE A 155 -11.91 -1.98 14.14
N ASP A 156 -12.97 -2.32 13.41
CA ASP A 156 -13.45 -1.53 12.29
C ASP A 156 -14.01 -0.18 12.79
N PRO A 157 -14.41 0.76 11.91
CA PRO A 157 -15.01 2.03 12.33
C PRO A 157 -16.23 1.89 13.26
N TRP A 158 -16.83 0.69 13.32
CA TRP A 158 -18.00 0.36 14.13
C TRP A 158 -17.66 -0.39 15.43
N GLY A 159 -16.37 -0.54 15.75
CA GLY A 159 -15.97 -1.21 16.99
C GLY A 159 -16.04 -2.74 16.91
N ARG A 160 -16.09 -3.35 15.71
CA ARG A 160 -16.08 -4.81 15.54
C ARG A 160 -14.65 -5.31 15.31
N PRO A 161 -14.22 -6.43 15.94
CA PRO A 161 -12.92 -7.01 15.65
C PRO A 161 -12.78 -7.29 14.15
N ILE A 162 -11.71 -6.79 13.53
CA ILE A 162 -11.36 -7.13 12.16
C ILE A 162 -10.71 -8.50 12.20
N GLU A 163 -11.43 -9.52 11.74
CA GLU A 163 -10.84 -10.83 11.48
C GLU A 163 -9.84 -10.70 10.32
N GLU A 164 -8.60 -11.08 10.56
CA GLU A 164 -7.61 -11.16 9.50
C GLU A 164 -7.85 -12.47 8.73
N THR A 165 -8.58 -12.39 7.62
CA THR A 165 -9.06 -13.52 6.80
C THR A 165 -8.17 -13.88 5.62
N GLY A 166 -7.09 -13.12 5.36
CA GLY A 166 -6.20 -13.36 4.22
C GLY A 166 -5.30 -14.59 4.35
N ASP A 167 -4.67 -14.97 3.23
CA ASP A 167 -3.67 -16.04 3.17
C ASP A 167 -2.43 -15.66 4.02
N PRO A 168 -2.08 -16.42 5.07
CA PRO A 168 -0.96 -16.11 5.96
C PRO A 168 0.41 -16.34 5.31
N THR A 169 0.46 -17.09 4.20
CA THR A 169 1.69 -17.36 3.45
C THR A 169 1.93 -16.30 2.38
N LEU A 170 0.92 -15.53 1.99
CA LEU A 170 1.07 -14.53 0.95
C LEU A 170 1.58 -13.21 1.54
N LEU A 171 2.75 -12.77 1.11
CA LEU A 171 3.32 -11.46 1.44
C LEU A 171 3.26 -10.55 0.21
N SER A 172 2.58 -9.41 0.35
CA SER A 172 2.43 -8.38 -0.69
C SER A 172 3.26 -7.14 -0.34
N ILE A 173 3.83 -6.51 -1.36
CA ILE A 173 4.45 -5.19 -1.24
C ILE A 173 3.99 -4.25 -2.36
N LEU A 174 3.98 -2.95 -2.07
CA LEU A 174 3.93 -1.89 -3.08
C LEU A 174 5.27 -1.20 -3.13
N VAL A 175 5.79 -0.97 -4.34
CA VAL A 175 6.92 -0.07 -4.56
C VAL A 175 6.36 1.29 -4.96
N LEU A 176 6.66 2.32 -4.16
CA LEU A 176 6.13 3.66 -4.35
C LEU A 176 7.28 4.67 -4.42
N GLU A 177 7.07 5.77 -5.13
CA GLU A 177 7.89 6.97 -5.03
C GLU A 177 7.78 7.57 -3.62
N ARG A 178 8.91 8.00 -3.07
CA ARG A 178 8.94 8.68 -1.77
C ARG A 178 8.58 10.16 -1.96
N LEU A 179 7.45 10.57 -1.40
CA LEU A 179 7.06 11.97 -1.36
C LEU A 179 7.73 12.70 -0.19
N GLY A 180 8.90 13.29 -0.45
CA GLY A 180 9.58 14.26 0.42
C GLY A 180 9.70 13.87 1.91
N GLU A 181 9.99 14.88 2.72
CA GLU A 181 9.88 14.78 4.18
C GLU A 181 8.52 15.29 4.65
N ARG A 182 8.17 14.91 5.88
CA ARG A 182 6.92 15.32 6.51
C ARG A 182 6.82 16.84 6.58
N MET A 183 5.88 17.43 5.84
CA MET A 183 5.62 18.87 5.95
C MET A 183 5.16 19.18 7.38
N ALA A 184 5.91 20.05 8.06
CA ALA A 184 5.48 20.65 9.31
C ALA A 184 4.37 21.67 9.00
N LEU A 185 3.13 21.18 8.87
CA LEU A 185 1.98 22.06 8.66
C LEU A 185 1.79 22.93 9.91
N ARG A 186 1.97 24.25 9.77
CA ARG A 186 1.61 25.22 10.82
C ARG A 186 0.09 25.24 10.97
N GLN A 187 -0.38 25.35 12.22
CA GLN A 187 -1.76 25.05 12.62
C GLN A 187 -2.91 25.81 11.92
N PRO A 188 -2.78 27.01 11.30
CA PRO A 188 -3.92 27.61 10.60
C PRO A 188 -4.17 27.08 9.18
N ASP A 189 -3.14 26.65 8.44
CA ASP A 189 -3.27 26.17 7.04
C ASP A 189 -3.75 24.72 6.93
N TYR A 190 -3.79 24.01 8.07
CA TYR A 190 -4.17 22.61 8.12
C TYR A 190 -5.61 22.38 7.66
N THR A 191 -6.52 23.30 7.97
CA THR A 191 -7.95 23.14 7.69
C THR A 191 -8.23 23.16 6.19
N ALA A 192 -7.67 24.13 5.45
CA ALA A 192 -7.87 24.25 4.00
C ALA A 192 -7.23 23.07 3.24
N ILE A 193 -5.98 22.72 3.55
CA ILE A 193 -5.28 21.58 2.93
C ILE A 193 -5.97 20.26 3.28
N LYS A 194 -6.38 20.10 4.54
CA LYS A 194 -7.14 18.93 4.98
C LYS A 194 -8.46 18.85 4.24
N TYR A 195 -9.19 19.94 4.01
CA TYR A 195 -10.42 19.90 3.22
C TYR A 195 -10.16 19.65 1.75
N SER A 196 -9.11 20.17 1.14
CA SER A 196 -8.77 19.86 -0.25
C SER A 196 -8.36 18.40 -0.42
N ILE A 197 -7.54 17.87 0.50
CA ILE A 197 -7.14 16.45 0.50
C ILE A 197 -8.32 15.56 0.90
N LEU A 198 -9.12 15.91 1.89
CA LEU A 198 -10.34 15.15 2.23
C LEU A 198 -11.39 15.28 1.15
N PHE A 199 -11.48 16.37 0.39
CA PHE A 199 -12.39 16.51 -0.74
C PHE A 199 -11.88 15.70 -1.92
N PHE A 200 -10.56 15.65 -2.14
CA PHE A 200 -9.96 14.79 -3.16
C PHE A 200 -10.11 13.31 -2.78
N ILE A 201 -9.84 12.96 -1.52
CA ILE A 201 -10.06 11.63 -0.95
C ILE A 201 -11.54 11.33 -0.89
N HIS A 202 -12.43 12.29 -0.58
CA HIS A 202 -13.89 12.13 -0.60
C HIS A 202 -14.41 12.03 -2.01
N ALA A 203 -13.82 12.68 -3.01
CA ALA A 203 -14.20 12.53 -4.41
C ALA A 203 -13.76 11.15 -4.91
N ILE A 204 -12.52 10.74 -4.60
CA ILE A 204 -12.00 9.40 -4.88
C ILE A 204 -12.81 8.34 -4.09
N HIS A 205 -13.17 8.62 -2.84
CA HIS A 205 -14.04 7.79 -2.01
C HIS A 205 -15.47 7.77 -2.57
N LEU A 206 -16.11 8.89 -2.91
CA LEU A 206 -17.48 8.93 -3.43
C LEU A 206 -17.59 8.22 -4.78
N THR A 207 -16.49 8.11 -5.52
CA THR A 207 -16.44 7.30 -6.75
C THR A 207 -16.03 5.84 -6.48
N TYR A 208 -15.28 5.52 -5.41
CA TYR A 208 -14.64 4.20 -5.20
C TYR A 208 -14.48 3.74 -3.72
N LEU A 209 -15.48 3.96 -2.88
CA LEU A 209 -15.39 3.99 -1.40
C LEU A 209 -14.98 2.65 -0.72
N LEU A 210 -13.69 2.46 -0.38
CA LEU A 210 -13.15 2.04 0.94
C LEU A 210 -11.65 1.66 0.89
N SER A 211 -10.74 2.63 0.90
CA SER A 211 -9.41 2.46 1.55
C SER A 211 -8.83 3.80 2.02
N ALA A 212 -9.34 4.31 3.14
CA ALA A 212 -8.74 5.45 3.82
C ALA A 212 -7.40 5.07 4.46
N GLU A 213 -6.29 5.04 3.72
CA GLU A 213 -4.91 5.05 4.26
C GLU A 213 -3.86 5.74 3.37
N LEU A 214 -4.22 6.82 2.66
CA LEU A 214 -3.23 7.73 2.07
C LEU A 214 -2.64 8.75 3.08
N MET A 215 -3.00 8.66 4.37
CA MET A 215 -2.66 9.70 5.37
C MET A 215 -2.07 9.15 6.68
N TYR A 216 -1.06 8.29 6.64
CA TYR A 216 -0.28 7.93 7.84
C TYR A 216 1.20 8.30 7.75
N MET A 217 1.46 9.61 7.66
CA MET A 217 2.60 10.22 8.36
C MET A 217 2.07 10.83 9.68
N LYS A 218 2.11 10.04 10.77
CA LYS A 218 1.62 10.38 12.12
C LYS A 218 2.11 11.74 12.61
N CYS A 219 1.19 12.67 12.91
CA CYS A 219 1.43 13.88 13.69
C CYS A 219 1.48 13.52 15.15
N THR A 220 2.67 13.43 15.73
CA THR A 220 2.84 13.49 17.18
C THR A 220 2.83 14.96 17.59
N MET A 221 1.89 15.31 18.47
CA MET A 221 1.94 16.57 19.22
C MET A 221 3.03 16.41 20.27
N THR A 222 4.05 17.26 20.20
CA THR A 222 4.91 17.61 21.33
C THR A 222 4.46 18.96 21.86
#